data_AF-A0A0R1JNK1-F1
#
_entry.id   AF-A0A0R1JNK1-F1
#
_cell.length_a   1.000
_cell.length_b   1.000
_cell.length_c   1.000
_cell.angle_alpha   90.00
_cell.angle_beta   90.00
_cell.angle_gamma   90.00
#
_symmetry.space_group_name_H-M   'P 1'
#
loop_
_entity.id
_entity.type
_entity.pdbx_description
1 polymer ?
#
loop_
_entity_poly.entity_id
_entity_poly.type
_entity_poly.pdbx_seq_one_letter_code
_entity_poly.pdbx_strand_id
1 'polypeptide(L)'
;MTWLLIVLPALLAGLVQGLTGFGAVIIMMIFFPLILPIAQAAGIGGLIMFTSVLGLTIQYRHHVHLKQLILPFIIYASVATWSVHLGHVLDTHLLRMLLGGLLVALSLYFMFAKSAGDRRYPWYVAIGFMVISGFFNGLFGIGGPLMALYFLSLSHSMPEYIGNIQGFFLIDTFYITTIRVTNGILGVQDIPYILVGMVAASIGTIIASHLLTRINPDRLKQWIYRFIGLSGIYYLFF
;
A
#
# COMPACT_ATOMS: atom_id res chain seq x y z
N MET A 1 -24.18 6.08 6.19
CA MET A 1 -23.20 6.91 5.46
C MET A 1 -21.78 6.35 5.64
N THR A 2 -21.31 6.13 6.88
CA THR A 2 -19.96 5.62 7.20
C THR A 2 -19.61 4.27 6.55
N TRP A 3 -20.53 3.30 6.54
CA TRP A 3 -20.29 1.98 5.93
C TRP A 3 -20.06 2.04 4.41
N LEU A 4 -20.73 2.95 3.69
CA LEU A 4 -20.50 3.15 2.26
C LEU A 4 -19.09 3.68 1.98
N LEU A 5 -18.59 4.56 2.87
CA LEU A 5 -17.23 5.11 2.82
C LEU A 5 -16.14 4.10 3.24
N ILE A 6 -16.52 2.89 3.66
CA ILE A 6 -15.60 1.78 3.90
C ILE A 6 -15.68 0.78 2.75
N VAL A 7 -16.90 0.36 2.40
CA VAL A 7 -17.15 -0.66 1.37
C VAL A 7 -16.69 -0.18 0.00
N LEU A 8 -17.05 1.04 -0.41
CA LEU A 8 -16.70 1.54 -1.75
C LEU A 8 -15.18 1.70 -1.92
N PRO A 9 -14.45 2.39 -1.02
CA PRO A 9 -13.00 2.48 -1.14
C PRO A 9 -12.30 1.14 -1.04
N ALA A 10 -12.77 0.23 -0.18
CA ALA A 10 -12.19 -1.11 -0.08
C ALA A 10 -12.40 -1.94 -1.36
N LEU A 11 -13.58 -1.86 -1.97
CA LEU A 11 -13.85 -2.51 -3.25
C LEU A 11 -12.97 -1.94 -4.36
N LEU A 12 -12.86 -0.61 -4.46
CA LEU A 12 -11.97 0.06 -5.42
C LEU A 12 -10.50 -0.30 -5.18
N ALA A 13 -10.08 -0.36 -3.92
CA ALA A 13 -8.74 -0.75 -3.53
C ALA A 13 -8.43 -2.21 -3.95
N GLY A 14 -9.37 -3.13 -3.74
CA GLY A 14 -9.29 -4.51 -4.21
C GLY A 14 -9.19 -4.60 -5.74
N LEU A 15 -9.98 -3.79 -6.46
CA LEU A 15 -9.88 -3.68 -7.92
C LEU A 15 -8.47 -3.25 -8.34
N VAL A 16 -7.94 -2.17 -7.75
CA VAL A 16 -6.59 -1.68 -8.05
C VAL A 16 -5.53 -2.73 -7.72
N GLN A 17 -5.66 -3.45 -6.61
CA GLN A 17 -4.73 -4.52 -6.25
C GLN A 17 -4.78 -5.67 -7.26
N GLY A 18 -5.97 -6.14 -7.65
CA GLY A 18 -6.10 -7.21 -8.63
C GLY A 18 -5.49 -6.83 -9.99
N LEU A 19 -5.52 -5.55 -10.36
CA LEU A 19 -4.99 -5.04 -11.62
C LEU A 19 -3.48 -4.77 -11.60
N THR A 20 -2.93 -4.37 -10.45
CA THR A 20 -1.55 -3.83 -10.36
C THR A 20 -0.64 -4.59 -9.39
N GLY A 21 -1.21 -5.45 -8.53
CA GLY A 21 -0.53 -6.19 -7.47
C GLY A 21 -0.25 -5.38 -6.19
N PHE A 22 -0.42 -4.06 -6.20
CA PHE A 22 -0.18 -3.17 -5.07
C PHE A 22 -1.13 -1.94 -5.11
N GLY A 23 -0.92 -0.95 -4.25
CA GLY A 23 -1.61 0.35 -4.37
C GLY A 23 -3.03 0.41 -3.81
N ALA A 24 -3.53 -0.69 -3.26
CA ALA A 24 -4.85 -0.75 -2.63
C ALA A 24 -4.99 0.26 -1.48
N VAL A 25 -4.02 0.31 -0.57
CA VAL A 25 -4.03 1.22 0.58
C VAL A 25 -3.99 2.69 0.13
N ILE A 26 -3.36 3.00 -1.00
CA ILE A 26 -3.37 4.35 -1.59
C ILE A 26 -4.81 4.79 -1.85
N ILE A 27 -5.62 3.91 -2.46
CA ILE A 27 -7.03 4.19 -2.72
C ILE A 27 -7.81 4.39 -1.43
N MET A 28 -7.60 3.55 -0.43
CA MET A 28 -8.30 3.70 0.86
C MET A 28 -7.92 4.99 1.57
N MET A 29 -6.64 5.37 1.55
CA MET A 29 -6.15 6.60 2.18
C MET A 29 -6.62 7.88 1.49
N ILE A 30 -7.26 7.79 0.32
CA ILE A 30 -7.99 8.93 -0.25
C ILE A 30 -9.26 9.22 0.55
N PHE A 31 -9.93 8.18 1.07
CA PHE A 31 -11.27 8.29 1.66
C PHE A 31 -11.29 8.09 3.18
N PHE A 32 -10.50 7.16 3.72
CA PHE A 32 -10.55 6.82 5.15
C PHE A 32 -10.19 7.99 6.07
N PRO A 33 -9.21 8.86 5.75
CA PRO A 33 -8.93 10.04 6.56
C PRO A 33 -10.08 11.05 6.68
N LEU A 34 -11.13 10.93 5.83
CA LEU A 34 -12.33 11.77 5.91
C LEU A 34 -13.25 11.36 7.07
N ILE A 35 -13.12 10.12 7.56
CA ILE A 35 -13.99 9.54 8.59
C ILE A 35 -13.23 8.98 9.80
N LEU A 36 -11.91 8.80 9.67
CA LEU A 36 -11.05 8.21 10.69
C LEU A 36 -9.77 9.05 10.86
N PRO A 37 -9.17 9.09 12.06
CA PRO A 37 -7.80 9.54 12.24
C PRO A 37 -6.83 8.84 11.27
N ILE A 38 -5.87 9.59 10.73
CA ILE A 38 -4.94 9.11 9.68
C ILE A 38 -4.21 7.83 10.11
N ALA A 39 -3.75 7.75 11.36
CA ALA A 39 -3.05 6.57 11.88
C ALA A 39 -3.96 5.33 11.93
N GLN A 40 -5.23 5.50 12.30
CA GLN A 40 -6.22 4.43 12.36
C GLN A 40 -6.64 4.01 10.94
N ALA A 41 -6.85 4.98 10.05
CA ALA A 41 -7.12 4.75 8.62
C ALA A 41 -6.03 3.89 7.96
N ALA A 42 -4.75 4.21 8.22
CA ALA A 42 -3.61 3.45 7.73
C ALA A 42 -3.61 2.00 8.25
N GLY A 43 -3.92 1.81 9.54
CA GLY A 43 -3.99 0.49 10.15
C GLY A 43 -5.12 -0.38 9.60
N ILE A 44 -6.34 0.18 9.53
CA ILE A 44 -7.50 -0.52 8.98
C ILE A 44 -7.27 -0.86 7.51
N GLY A 45 -6.77 0.10 6.72
CA GLY A 45 -6.51 -0.10 5.30
C GLY A 45 -5.48 -1.20 5.02
N GLY A 46 -4.41 -1.28 5.82
CA GLY A 46 -3.44 -2.36 5.73
C GLY A 46 -4.05 -3.74 6.01
N LEU A 47 -4.83 -3.86 7.09
CA LEU A 47 -5.45 -5.13 7.47
C LEU A 47 -6.55 -5.59 6.52
N ILE A 48 -7.29 -4.68 5.88
CA ILE A 48 -8.29 -5.03 4.87
C ILE A 48 -7.67 -5.85 3.73
N MET A 49 -6.41 -5.57 3.39
CA MET A 49 -5.73 -6.25 2.28
C MET A 49 -5.11 -7.59 2.66
N PHE A 50 -5.18 -7.98 3.94
CA PHE A 50 -4.53 -9.18 4.45
C PHE A 50 -4.94 -10.45 3.69
N THR A 51 -6.23 -10.64 3.38
CA THR A 51 -6.71 -11.82 2.63
C THR A 51 -6.08 -11.92 1.25
N SER A 52 -5.98 -10.79 0.55
CA SER A 52 -5.43 -10.75 -0.81
C SER A 52 -3.92 -10.96 -0.80
N VAL A 53 -3.21 -10.34 0.14
CA VAL A 53 -1.76 -10.55 0.34
C VAL A 53 -1.46 -12.00 0.72
N LEU A 54 -2.23 -12.58 1.64
CA LEU A 54 -2.09 -13.97 2.04
C LEU A 54 -2.36 -14.93 0.87
N GLY A 55 -3.44 -14.72 0.13
CA GLY A 55 -3.80 -15.53 -1.03
C GLY A 55 -2.70 -15.53 -2.10
N LEU A 56 -2.18 -14.36 -2.47
CA LEU A 56 -1.10 -14.24 -3.44
C LEU A 56 0.22 -14.83 -2.91
N THR A 57 0.53 -14.63 -1.63
CA THR A 57 1.72 -15.22 -1.02
C THR A 57 1.67 -16.75 -1.03
N ILE A 58 0.51 -17.34 -0.73
CA ILE A 58 0.32 -18.80 -0.80
C ILE A 58 0.44 -19.29 -2.24
N GLN A 59 -0.19 -18.60 -3.19
CA GLN A 59 -0.14 -18.95 -4.62
C GLN A 59 1.29 -18.93 -5.17
N TYR A 60 2.10 -17.94 -4.78
CA TYR A 60 3.46 -17.75 -5.26
C TYR A 60 4.54 -18.19 -4.25
N ARG A 61 4.19 -19.00 -3.23
CA ARG A 61 5.08 -19.37 -2.11
C ARG A 61 6.43 -19.98 -2.53
N HIS A 62 6.45 -20.70 -3.66
CA HIS A 62 7.66 -21.34 -4.19
C HIS A 62 8.65 -20.33 -4.80
N HIS A 63 8.20 -19.10 -5.05
CA HIS A 63 8.99 -18.00 -5.60
C HIS A 63 9.39 -16.97 -4.54
N VAL A 64 9.14 -17.26 -3.25
CA VAL A 64 9.51 -16.37 -2.14
C VAL A 64 10.95 -16.66 -1.71
N HIS A 65 11.84 -15.71 -1.96
CA HIS A 65 13.26 -15.81 -1.58
C HIS A 65 13.52 -15.07 -0.26
N LEU A 66 13.20 -15.69 0.88
CA LEU A 66 13.28 -15.06 2.22
C LEU A 66 14.61 -14.32 2.51
N LYS A 67 15.74 -14.82 2.01
CA LYS A 67 17.05 -14.17 2.17
C LYS A 67 17.09 -12.76 1.56
N GLN A 68 16.36 -12.54 0.46
CA GLN A 68 16.24 -11.25 -0.21
C GLN A 68 15.29 -10.28 0.53
N LEU A 69 14.43 -10.81 1.42
CA LEU A 69 13.44 -10.03 2.17
C LEU A 69 14.00 -9.50 3.50
N ILE A 70 14.81 -10.30 4.21
CA ILE A 70 15.23 -10.01 5.59
C ILE A 70 15.95 -8.65 5.70
N LEU A 71 16.99 -8.43 4.89
CA LEU A 71 17.79 -7.21 4.99
C LEU A 71 16.98 -5.94 4.65
N PRO A 72 16.24 -5.89 3.53
CA PRO A 72 15.36 -4.75 3.24
C PRO A 72 14.30 -4.55 4.32
N PHE A 73 13.74 -5.64 4.83
CA PHE A 73 12.70 -5.59 5.85
C PHE A 73 13.22 -5.01 7.15
N ILE A 74 14.44 -5.33 7.61
CA ILE A 74 14.99 -4.75 8.84
C ILE A 74 15.10 -3.23 8.75
N ILE A 75 15.66 -2.71 7.64
CA ILE A 75 15.80 -1.26 7.43
C ILE A 75 14.42 -0.60 7.38
N TYR A 76 13.55 -1.15 6.54
CA TYR A 76 12.18 -0.68 6.38
C TYR A 76 11.39 -0.68 7.70
N ALA A 77 11.41 -1.79 8.44
CA ALA A 77 10.67 -1.99 9.68
C ALA A 77 11.15 -1.05 10.79
N SER A 78 12.47 -0.82 10.88
CA SER A 78 13.05 0.12 11.84
C SER A 78 12.53 1.54 11.60
N VAL A 79 12.53 1.98 10.35
CA VAL A 79 11.99 3.31 9.98
C VAL A 79 10.48 3.36 10.13
N ALA A 80 9.77 2.29 9.77
CA ALA A 80 8.31 2.22 9.90
C ALA A 80 7.86 2.34 11.35
N THR A 81 8.52 1.64 12.29
CA THR A 81 8.20 1.72 13.71
C THR A 81 8.43 3.11 14.27
N TRP A 82 9.56 3.74 13.92
CA TRP A 82 9.81 5.14 14.30
C TRP A 82 8.74 6.07 13.75
N SER A 83 8.37 5.86 12.49
CA SER A 83 7.38 6.66 11.78
C SER A 83 5.96 6.50 12.36
N VAL A 84 5.56 5.30 12.80
CA VAL A 84 4.28 5.11 13.51
C VAL A 84 4.22 6.00 14.76
N HIS A 85 5.29 6.04 15.55
CA HIS A 85 5.37 6.90 16.73
C HIS A 85 5.33 8.39 16.34
N LEU A 86 6.06 8.76 15.30
CA LEU A 86 6.06 10.13 14.77
C LEU A 86 4.65 10.59 14.37
N GLY A 87 3.83 9.69 13.80
CA GLY A 87 2.44 9.96 13.43
C GLY A 87 1.53 10.39 14.59
N HIS A 88 1.89 10.12 15.84
CA HIS A 88 1.18 10.64 17.02
C HIS A 88 1.62 12.04 17.45
N VAL A 89 2.86 12.42 17.11
CA VAL A 89 3.48 13.67 17.56
C VAL A 89 3.28 14.77 16.53
N LEU A 90 3.21 14.42 15.23
CA LEU A 90 3.01 15.40 14.17
C LEU A 90 1.60 15.96 14.18
N ASP A 91 1.52 17.26 13.90
CA ASP A 91 0.25 17.93 13.70
C ASP A 91 -0.52 17.35 12.50
N THR A 92 -1.85 17.31 12.62
CA THR A 92 -2.75 16.76 11.61
C THR A 92 -2.64 17.46 10.25
N HIS A 93 -2.39 18.77 10.22
CA HIS A 93 -2.17 19.52 8.99
C HIS A 93 -0.89 19.06 8.30
N LEU A 94 0.20 18.87 9.05
CA LEU A 94 1.46 18.38 8.48
C LEU A 94 1.32 16.95 7.95
N LEU A 95 0.59 16.07 8.65
CA LEU A 95 0.31 14.72 8.16
C LEU A 95 -0.51 14.73 6.86
N ARG A 96 -1.52 15.61 6.75
CA ARG A 96 -2.28 15.78 5.51
C ARG A 96 -1.41 16.29 4.37
N MET A 97 -0.56 17.29 4.62
CA MET A 97 0.36 17.80 3.61
C MET A 97 1.34 16.73 3.13
N LEU A 98 1.91 15.94 4.06
CA LEU A 98 2.82 14.83 3.73
C LEU A 98 2.11 13.74 2.91
N LEU A 99 0.87 13.39 3.28
CA LEU A 99 0.05 12.45 2.52
C LEU A 99 -0.25 13.01 1.11
N GLY A 100 -0.70 14.26 1.01
CA GLY A 100 -0.99 14.92 -0.25
C GLY A 100 0.23 15.00 -1.17
N GLY A 101 1.37 15.39 -0.63
CA GLY A 101 2.66 15.41 -1.33
C GLY A 101 3.07 14.02 -1.83
N LEU A 102 2.91 12.97 -1.00
CA LEU A 102 3.16 11.60 -1.40
C LEU A 102 2.25 11.18 -2.57
N LEU A 103 0.94 11.45 -2.49
CA LEU A 103 -0.01 11.08 -3.53
C LEU A 103 0.28 11.79 -4.86
N VAL A 104 0.62 13.09 -4.83
CA VAL A 104 1.03 13.83 -6.03
C VAL A 104 2.32 13.25 -6.60
N ALA A 105 3.33 13.00 -5.77
CA ALA A 105 4.60 12.44 -6.23
C ALA A 105 4.41 11.05 -6.87
N LEU A 106 3.61 10.18 -6.25
CA LEU A 106 3.28 8.86 -6.80
C LEU A 106 2.50 8.95 -8.10
N SER A 107 1.53 9.86 -8.19
CA SER A 107 0.75 10.10 -9.42
C SER A 107 1.65 10.53 -10.57
N LEU A 108 2.51 11.53 -10.36
CA LEU A 108 3.48 11.99 -11.36
C LEU A 108 4.43 10.85 -11.75
N TYR A 109 4.98 10.15 -10.77
CA TYR A 109 5.87 9.02 -11.02
C TYR A 109 5.19 7.97 -11.91
N PHE A 110 4.00 7.49 -11.55
CA PHE A 110 3.32 6.47 -12.34
C PHE A 110 2.80 6.94 -13.69
N MET A 111 2.55 8.24 -13.87
CA MET A 111 2.14 8.81 -15.14
C MET A 111 3.31 8.99 -16.13
N PHE A 112 4.51 9.28 -15.62
CA PHE A 112 5.68 9.60 -16.45
C PHE A 112 6.75 8.50 -16.49
N ALA A 113 6.80 7.59 -15.52
CA ALA A 113 7.78 6.51 -15.49
C ALA A 113 7.46 5.46 -16.56
N LYS A 114 8.19 5.51 -17.68
CA LYS A 114 8.21 4.43 -18.68
C LYS A 114 9.07 3.28 -18.16
N SER A 115 8.47 2.09 -18.05
CA SER A 115 9.08 0.77 -17.79
C SER A 115 10.33 0.78 -16.89
N ALA A 116 10.12 0.64 -15.58
CA ALA A 116 11.20 0.43 -14.61
C ALA A 116 11.77 -1.00 -14.61
N GLY A 117 11.19 -1.92 -15.39
CA GLY A 117 11.48 -3.37 -15.35
C GLY A 117 12.93 -3.76 -15.64
N ASP A 118 13.65 -2.98 -16.45
CA ASP A 118 15.04 -3.30 -16.84
C ASP A 118 16.11 -2.53 -16.05
N ARG A 119 15.71 -1.69 -15.10
CA ARG A 119 16.65 -0.82 -14.38
C ARG A 119 17.13 -1.50 -13.10
N ARG A 120 18.43 -1.85 -13.06
CA ARG A 120 19.12 -2.21 -11.83
C ARG A 120 19.50 -0.93 -11.08
N TYR A 121 19.06 -0.85 -9.82
CA TYR A 121 19.39 0.28 -8.96
C TYR A 121 20.66 -0.01 -8.14
N PRO A 122 21.56 0.97 -7.96
CA PRO A 122 22.69 0.81 -7.07
C PRO A 122 22.25 0.74 -5.61
N TRP A 123 23.10 0.14 -4.77
CA TRP A 123 22.76 -0.22 -3.38
C TRP A 123 22.27 0.98 -2.53
N TYR A 124 22.81 2.18 -2.75
CA TYR A 124 22.39 3.38 -2.03
C TYR A 124 20.98 3.85 -2.40
N VAL A 125 20.56 3.67 -3.67
CA VAL A 125 19.18 3.95 -4.10
C VAL A 125 18.22 2.94 -3.49
N ALA A 126 18.63 1.66 -3.42
CA ALA A 126 17.84 0.62 -2.78
C ALA A 126 17.59 0.91 -1.29
N ILE A 127 18.61 1.39 -0.55
CA ILE A 127 18.43 1.86 0.83
C ILE A 127 17.44 3.04 0.87
N GLY A 128 17.57 4.00 -0.05
CA GLY A 128 16.61 5.10 -0.18
C GLY A 128 15.17 4.61 -0.34
N PHE A 129 14.93 3.59 -1.17
CA PHE A 129 13.61 2.97 -1.31
C PHE A 129 13.12 2.36 -0.01
N MET A 130 13.96 1.63 0.73
CA MET A 130 13.58 1.02 2.01
C MET A 130 13.22 2.06 3.06
N VAL A 131 14.03 3.11 3.19
CA VAL A 131 13.81 4.20 4.16
C VAL A 131 12.54 4.98 3.84
N ILE A 132 12.39 5.43 2.59
CA ILE A 132 11.22 6.22 2.18
C ILE A 132 9.95 5.37 2.29
N SER A 133 10.00 4.10 1.86
CA SER A 133 8.87 3.19 1.99
C SER A 133 8.51 2.94 3.44
N GLY A 134 9.49 2.68 4.31
CA GLY A 134 9.25 2.45 5.73
C GLY A 134 8.63 3.68 6.39
N PHE A 135 9.15 4.86 6.07
CA PHE A 135 8.62 6.12 6.57
C PHE A 135 7.13 6.31 6.20
N PHE A 136 6.78 6.21 4.93
CA PHE A 136 5.38 6.39 4.49
C PHE A 136 4.47 5.20 4.86
N ASN A 137 5.01 4.01 5.05
CA ASN A 137 4.25 2.90 5.61
C ASN A 137 3.87 3.14 7.08
N GLY A 138 4.81 3.65 7.89
CA GLY A 138 4.55 3.98 9.28
C GLY A 138 3.48 5.06 9.43
N LEU A 139 3.57 6.16 8.66
CA LEU A 139 2.59 7.24 8.72
C LEU A 139 1.23 6.84 8.12
N PHE A 140 1.24 6.25 6.93
CA PHE A 140 0.05 6.18 6.06
C PHE A 140 -0.31 4.77 5.60
N GLY A 141 0.49 3.75 5.92
CA GLY A 141 0.32 2.40 5.37
C GLY A 141 0.67 2.31 3.88
N ILE A 142 1.41 3.31 3.35
CA ILE A 142 1.80 3.38 1.94
C ILE A 142 3.31 3.19 1.82
N GLY A 143 3.78 1.93 1.89
CA GLY A 143 5.17 1.56 1.60
C GLY A 143 5.38 0.85 0.25
N GLY A 144 4.30 0.40 -0.38
CA GLY A 144 4.37 -0.54 -1.51
C GLY A 144 5.04 -0.04 -2.80
N PRO A 145 4.81 1.20 -3.28
CA PRO A 145 5.32 1.65 -4.58
C PRO A 145 6.83 1.54 -4.79
N LEU A 146 7.64 1.98 -3.82
CA LEU A 146 9.09 1.96 -3.96
C LEU A 146 9.65 0.56 -3.68
N MET A 147 9.06 -0.19 -2.76
CA MET A 147 9.39 -1.61 -2.58
C MET A 147 9.05 -2.45 -3.84
N ALA A 148 7.99 -2.10 -4.57
CA ALA A 148 7.68 -2.72 -5.85
C ALA A 148 8.81 -2.50 -6.86
N LEU A 149 9.36 -1.28 -6.96
CA LEU A 149 10.50 -1.01 -7.83
C LEU A 149 11.75 -1.76 -7.39
N TYR A 150 12.00 -1.84 -6.09
CA TYR A 150 13.11 -2.59 -5.52
C TYR A 150 13.03 -4.07 -5.90
N PHE A 151 11.92 -4.75 -5.58
CA PHE A 151 11.76 -6.17 -5.88
C PHE A 151 11.70 -6.43 -7.38
N LEU A 152 11.10 -5.53 -8.17
CA LEU A 152 11.09 -5.67 -9.63
C LEU A 152 12.51 -5.64 -10.20
N SER A 153 13.38 -4.76 -9.69
CA SER A 153 14.78 -4.67 -10.14
C SER A 153 15.66 -5.88 -9.79
N LEU A 154 15.24 -6.68 -8.81
CA LEU A 154 15.92 -7.89 -8.37
C LEU A 154 15.37 -9.16 -9.02
N SER A 155 14.15 -9.12 -9.55
CA SER A 155 13.46 -10.32 -10.01
C SER A 155 13.83 -10.64 -11.45
N HIS A 156 14.01 -11.92 -11.74
CA HIS A 156 14.26 -12.41 -13.10
C HIS A 156 12.97 -12.77 -13.83
N SER A 157 11.85 -12.89 -13.10
CA SER A 157 10.55 -13.23 -13.66
C SER A 157 9.41 -12.56 -12.89
N MET A 158 8.25 -12.41 -13.54
CA MET A 158 7.06 -11.87 -12.88
C MET A 158 6.59 -12.71 -11.67
N PRO A 159 6.60 -14.05 -11.70
CA PRO A 159 6.30 -14.86 -10.53
C PRO A 159 7.26 -14.64 -9.35
N GLU A 160 8.55 -14.46 -9.62
CA GLU A 160 9.56 -14.11 -8.60
C GLU A 160 9.28 -12.75 -7.96
N TYR A 161 8.96 -11.75 -8.78
CA TYR A 161 8.57 -10.43 -8.31
C TYR A 161 7.34 -10.50 -7.41
N ILE A 162 6.26 -11.17 -7.87
CA ILE A 162 5.02 -11.30 -7.11
C ILE A 162 5.26 -12.08 -5.82
N GLY A 163 6.01 -13.18 -5.85
CA GLY A 163 6.33 -13.96 -4.66
C GLY A 163 7.05 -13.11 -3.61
N ASN A 164 8.14 -12.45 -4.00
CA ASN A 164 8.94 -11.64 -3.08
C ASN A 164 8.18 -10.44 -2.50
N ILE A 165 7.46 -9.67 -3.33
CA ILE A 165 6.74 -8.48 -2.85
C ILE A 165 5.56 -8.86 -1.94
N GLN A 166 4.81 -9.92 -2.25
CA GLN A 166 3.68 -10.35 -1.43
C GLN A 166 4.17 -10.99 -0.13
N GLY A 167 5.25 -11.77 -0.18
CA GLY A 167 5.91 -12.27 1.03
C GLY A 167 6.40 -11.13 1.93
N PHE A 168 6.95 -10.06 1.34
CA PHE A 168 7.34 -8.86 2.07
C PHE A 168 6.14 -8.17 2.72
N PHE A 169 5.05 -7.94 1.97
CA PHE A 169 3.84 -7.34 2.52
C PHE A 169 3.18 -8.20 3.58
N LEU A 170 3.27 -9.53 3.49
CA LEU A 170 2.73 -10.41 4.51
C LEU A 170 3.46 -10.22 5.84
N ILE A 171 4.80 -10.24 5.81
CA ILE A 171 5.63 -10.01 7.00
C ILE A 171 5.37 -8.60 7.56
N ASP A 172 5.32 -7.59 6.68
CA ASP A 172 5.01 -6.21 7.07
C ASP A 172 3.64 -6.09 7.73
N THR A 173 2.61 -6.70 7.14
CA THR A 173 1.24 -6.63 7.67
C THR A 173 1.19 -7.15 9.10
N PHE A 174 1.85 -8.28 9.40
CA PHE A 174 1.93 -8.76 10.78
C PHE A 174 2.70 -7.78 11.68
N TYR A 175 3.90 -7.38 11.25
CA TYR A 175 4.76 -6.50 12.04
C TYR A 175 4.11 -5.15 12.35
N ILE A 176 3.69 -4.40 11.33
CA ILE A 176 3.13 -3.06 11.50
C ILE A 176 1.80 -3.10 12.23
N THR A 177 1.00 -4.16 12.06
CA THR A 177 -0.23 -4.35 12.84
C THR A 177 0.10 -4.52 14.31
N THR A 178 1.09 -5.36 14.66
CA THR A 178 1.52 -5.51 16.05
C THR A 178 1.93 -4.16 16.63
N ILE A 179 2.75 -3.38 15.92
CA ILE A 179 3.15 -2.04 16.37
C ILE A 179 1.95 -1.11 16.56
N ARG A 180 0.99 -1.10 15.63
CA ARG A 180 -0.21 -0.26 15.73
C ARG A 180 -1.12 -0.67 16.90
N VAL A 181 -1.26 -1.96 17.16
CA VAL A 181 -2.04 -2.47 18.31
C VAL A 181 -1.36 -2.13 19.63
N THR A 182 -0.03 -2.32 19.74
CA THR A 182 0.70 -2.01 20.99
C THR A 182 0.75 -0.52 21.29
N ASN A 183 0.69 0.34 20.26
CA ASN A 183 0.58 1.80 20.43
C ASN A 183 -0.88 2.28 20.63
N GLY A 184 -1.87 1.37 20.65
CA GLY A 184 -3.27 1.73 20.84
C GLY A 184 -3.93 2.44 19.64
N ILE A 185 -3.31 2.39 18.46
CA ILE A 185 -3.86 2.94 17.21
C ILE A 185 -5.01 2.08 16.69
N LEU A 186 -4.87 0.76 16.82
CA LEU A 186 -5.88 -0.22 16.43
C LEU A 186 -6.45 -0.90 17.67
N GLY A 187 -7.77 -0.97 17.74
CA GLY A 187 -8.51 -1.59 18.83
C GLY A 187 -9.57 -2.58 18.36
N VAL A 188 -10.23 -3.24 19.31
CA VAL A 188 -11.30 -4.22 19.04
C VAL A 188 -12.48 -3.59 18.29
N GLN A 189 -12.73 -2.30 18.50
CA GLN A 189 -13.74 -1.51 17.81
C GLN A 189 -13.54 -1.41 16.29
N ASP A 190 -12.32 -1.67 15.79
CA ASP A 190 -11.98 -1.56 14.37
C ASP A 190 -12.26 -2.86 13.59
N ILE A 191 -12.42 -3.98 14.30
CA ILE A 191 -12.63 -5.31 13.73
C ILE A 191 -13.82 -5.33 12.75
N PRO A 192 -14.99 -4.73 13.04
CA PRO A 192 -16.10 -4.71 12.09
C PRO A 192 -15.74 -4.00 10.77
N TYR A 193 -15.01 -2.88 10.83
CA TYR A 193 -14.59 -2.14 9.64
C TYR A 193 -13.59 -2.95 8.81
N ILE A 194 -12.65 -3.60 9.49
CA ILE A 194 -11.66 -4.49 8.86
C ILE A 194 -12.36 -5.65 8.16
N LEU A 195 -13.24 -6.39 8.84
CA LEU A 195 -13.91 -7.56 8.27
C LEU A 195 -14.79 -7.20 7.07
N VAL A 196 -15.61 -6.15 7.18
CA VAL A 196 -16.46 -5.70 6.08
C VAL A 196 -15.60 -5.22 4.90
N GLY A 197 -14.52 -4.48 5.19
CA GLY A 197 -13.56 -4.07 4.19
C GLY A 197 -12.86 -5.24 3.50
N MET A 198 -12.46 -6.28 4.24
CA MET A 198 -11.81 -7.49 3.70
C MET A 198 -12.73 -8.20 2.71
N VAL A 199 -14.02 -8.32 3.02
CA VAL A 199 -15.02 -8.89 2.11
C VAL A 199 -15.13 -8.03 0.84
N ALA A 200 -15.30 -6.71 1.00
CA ALA A 200 -15.43 -5.78 -0.12
C ALA A 200 -14.18 -5.77 -1.03
N ALA A 201 -12.98 -5.75 -0.44
CA ALA A 201 -11.72 -5.79 -1.16
C ALA A 201 -11.53 -7.12 -1.90
N SER A 202 -11.88 -8.25 -1.27
CA SER A 202 -11.80 -9.57 -1.92
C SER A 202 -12.74 -9.65 -3.13
N ILE A 203 -13.96 -9.13 -3.00
CA ILE A 203 -14.89 -8.99 -4.14
C ILE A 203 -14.28 -8.10 -5.23
N GLY A 204 -13.70 -6.96 -4.87
CA GLY A 204 -13.00 -6.09 -5.81
C GLY A 204 -11.88 -6.80 -6.58
N THR A 205 -11.03 -7.56 -5.88
CA THR A 205 -9.95 -8.35 -6.49
C THR A 205 -10.48 -9.41 -7.47
N ILE A 206 -11.58 -10.09 -7.12
CA ILE A 206 -12.24 -11.07 -8.01
C ILE A 206 -12.83 -10.37 -9.24
N ILE A 207 -13.45 -9.20 -9.08
CA ILE A 207 -13.99 -8.45 -10.22
C ILE A 207 -12.84 -8.02 -11.15
N ALA A 208 -11.70 -7.58 -10.60
CA ALA A 208 -10.54 -7.18 -11.39
C ALA A 208 -10.04 -8.31 -12.30
N SER A 209 -9.97 -9.55 -11.81
CA SER A 209 -9.50 -10.68 -12.62
C SER A 209 -10.42 -10.95 -13.83
N HIS A 210 -11.72 -10.72 -13.69
CA HIS A 210 -12.69 -10.82 -14.79
C HIS A 210 -12.63 -9.59 -15.71
N LEU A 211 -12.45 -8.39 -15.16
CA LEU A 211 -12.47 -7.13 -15.90
C LEU A 211 -11.23 -6.94 -16.78
N LEU A 212 -10.09 -7.54 -16.40
CA LEU A 212 -8.87 -7.59 -17.22
C LEU A 212 -9.09 -8.21 -18.60
N THR A 213 -10.11 -9.06 -18.76
CA THR A 213 -10.45 -9.65 -20.06
C THR A 213 -11.21 -8.71 -20.98
N ARG A 214 -11.77 -7.60 -20.46
CA ARG A 214 -12.68 -6.70 -21.19
C ARG A 214 -12.22 -5.25 -21.30
N ILE A 215 -11.28 -4.79 -20.47
CA ILE A 215 -10.82 -3.40 -20.43
C ILE A 215 -9.33 -3.31 -20.72
N ASN A 216 -8.93 -2.27 -21.46
CA ASN A 216 -7.51 -1.97 -21.67
C ASN A 216 -6.87 -1.56 -20.31
N PRO A 217 -5.94 -2.36 -19.77
CA PRO A 217 -5.37 -2.15 -18.44
C PRO A 217 -4.58 -0.84 -18.34
N ASP A 218 -3.98 -0.37 -19.44
CA ASP A 218 -3.17 0.85 -19.45
C ASP A 218 -4.03 2.10 -19.28
N ARG A 219 -5.20 2.14 -19.93
CA ARG A 219 -6.15 3.24 -19.76
C ARG A 219 -6.68 3.31 -18.34
N LEU A 220 -7.01 2.17 -17.75
CA LEU A 220 -7.54 2.12 -16.38
C LEU A 220 -6.49 2.60 -15.36
N LYS A 221 -5.23 2.16 -15.50
CA LYS A 221 -4.12 2.66 -14.69
C LYS A 221 -3.95 4.18 -14.78
N GLN A 222 -4.04 4.75 -16.00
CA GLN A 222 -3.97 6.20 -16.19
C GLN A 222 -5.07 6.96 -15.44
N TRP A 223 -6.31 6.46 -15.47
CA TRP A 223 -7.41 7.06 -14.71
C TRP A 223 -7.17 7.01 -13.19
N ILE A 224 -6.70 5.86 -12.69
CA ILE A 224 -6.35 5.68 -11.27
C ILE A 224 -5.26 6.68 -10.87
N TYR A 225 -4.18 6.81 -11.64
CA TYR A 225 -3.08 7.72 -11.32
C TYR A 225 -3.51 9.19 -11.32
N ARG A 226 -4.36 9.60 -12.27
CA ARG A 226 -4.94 10.96 -12.27
C ARG A 226 -5.79 11.21 -11.03
N PHE A 227 -6.62 10.26 -10.64
CA PHE A 227 -7.46 10.37 -9.45
C PHE A 227 -6.64 10.46 -8.16
N ILE A 228 -5.57 9.67 -8.04
CA ILE A 228 -4.62 9.76 -6.93
C ILE A 228 -3.98 11.16 -6.87
N GLY A 229 -3.56 11.71 -8.01
CA GLY A 229 -2.95 13.04 -8.08
C GLY A 229 -3.89 14.16 -7.68
N LEU A 230 -5.14 14.13 -8.16
CA LEU A 230 -6.18 15.09 -7.78
C LEU A 230 -6.50 15.02 -6.28
N SER A 231 -6.57 13.81 -5.73
CA SER A 231 -6.77 13.60 -4.29
C SER A 231 -5.58 14.12 -3.48
N GLY A 232 -4.35 13.95 -3.98
CA GLY A 232 -3.16 14.51 -3.38
C GLY A 232 -3.18 16.04 -3.33
N ILE A 233 -3.60 16.68 -4.43
CA ILE A 233 -3.81 18.13 -4.48
C ILE A 233 -4.85 18.56 -3.44
N TYR A 234 -5.96 17.84 -3.32
CA TYR A 234 -6.97 18.14 -2.30
C TYR A 234 -6.36 18.18 -0.88
N TYR A 235 -5.61 17.14 -0.48
CA TYR A 235 -4.97 17.09 0.85
C TYR A 235 -3.86 18.13 1.08
N LEU A 236 -3.32 18.75 0.02
CA LEU A 236 -2.34 19.84 0.13
C LEU A 236 -3.00 21.19 0.42
N PHE A 237 -4.26 21.38 0.01
CA PHE A 237 -4.97 22.65 0.12
C PHE A 237 -6.14 22.63 1.13
N PHE A 238 -6.63 21.45 1.52
CA PHE A 238 -7.80 21.24 2.40
C PHE A 238 -7.53 20.12 3.44
#